data_AF-A0A9W8LU60-F1
#
_entry.id   AF-A0A9W8LU60-F1
#
_cell.length_a   1.000
_cell.length_b   1.000
_cell.length_c   1.000
_cell.angle_alpha   90.00
_cell.angle_beta   90.00
_cell.angle_gamma   90.00
#
_symmetry.space_group_name_H-M   'P 1'
#
loop_
_entity.id
_entity.type
_entity.pdbx_description
1 polymer ?
#
loop_
_entity_poly.entity_id
_entity_poly.type
_entity_poly.pdbx_seq_one_letter_code
_entity_poly.pdbx_strand_id
1 'polypeptide(L)'
;DIALRITNVYENGDTEFHYDYCEDLKDGRGITTGISGYCTGTGDAWEVIQEYHKLTGGNDDFTPMDKTLKKYSDSESDSTVGLENYCDVWTKLGKSDTKFQQAQDIVRNKLYYLPSQKYADDLGLRLDISRAQMYDTGIQHGTGEDADSLGALINDANAEFTQDSPGDSKSTLSINGNQVDEIVWLNMFIKVREDDLKNPKEEDNQGGGYWAQTTYRTKSYTYAIEQGEFMFKNSVKILDNDGNPITVTCNTSTSQRRRRRDRTRPRFSGHRALVKSFGPPKSRRQRPQRFVEL
;
A
#
# COMPACT_ATOMS: atom_id res chain seq x y z
N ASP A 1 6.16 -3.32 9.51
CA ASP A 1 5.22 -4.28 10.11
C ASP A 1 4.04 -3.52 10.66
N ILE A 2 4.19 -2.77 11.77
CA ILE A 2 3.12 -1.98 12.38
C ILE A 2 2.37 -1.11 11.36
N ALA A 3 3.05 -0.27 10.57
CA ALA A 3 2.41 0.55 9.54
C ALA A 3 1.52 -0.24 8.56
N LEU A 4 1.96 -1.44 8.15
CA LEU A 4 1.18 -2.30 7.26
C LEU A 4 -0.05 -2.86 7.97
N ARG A 5 0.10 -3.26 9.24
CA ARG A 5 -0.98 -3.81 10.06
C ARG A 5 -2.03 -2.76 10.43
N ILE A 6 -1.61 -1.51 10.62
CA ILE A 6 -2.54 -0.38 10.77
C ILE A 6 -3.44 -0.30 9.53
N THR A 7 -2.86 -0.30 8.33
CA THR A 7 -3.65 -0.31 7.09
C THR A 7 -4.52 -1.55 6.98
N ASN A 8 -4.06 -2.74 7.38
CA ASN A 8 -4.91 -3.93 7.37
C ASN A 8 -6.16 -3.79 8.27
N VAL A 9 -6.05 -3.10 9.42
CA VAL A 9 -7.22 -2.83 10.26
C VAL A 9 -8.24 -2.02 9.46
N TYR A 10 -7.76 -1.02 8.72
CA TYR A 10 -8.64 -0.18 7.91
C TYR A 10 -9.25 -0.92 6.73
N GLU A 11 -8.48 -1.78 6.04
CA GLU A 11 -8.99 -2.53 4.89
C GLU A 11 -9.86 -3.72 5.28
N ASN A 12 -9.59 -4.40 6.41
CA ASN A 12 -10.16 -5.72 6.71
C ASN A 12 -10.73 -5.85 8.14
N GLY A 13 -10.64 -4.82 8.97
CA GLY A 13 -11.09 -4.87 10.37
C GLY A 13 -10.17 -5.64 11.32
N ASP A 14 -9.02 -6.14 10.86
CA ASP A 14 -8.06 -6.89 11.68
C ASP A 14 -6.59 -6.60 11.30
N THR A 15 -5.64 -7.11 12.09
CA THR A 15 -4.20 -6.86 11.86
C THR A 15 -3.51 -7.90 10.98
N GLU A 16 -4.23 -8.92 10.51
CA GLU A 16 -3.67 -10.07 9.83
C GLU A 16 -3.41 -9.81 8.34
N PHE A 17 -2.50 -10.60 7.77
CA PHE A 17 -2.22 -10.56 6.34
C PHE A 17 -2.96 -11.72 5.67
N HIS A 18 -4.06 -11.40 5.00
CA HIS A 18 -4.91 -12.35 4.28
C HIS A 18 -4.31 -12.77 2.94
N TYR A 19 -3.16 -13.47 2.98
CA TYR A 19 -2.46 -13.96 1.77
C TYR A 19 -3.32 -14.90 0.93
N ASP A 20 -4.29 -15.55 1.53
CA ASP A 20 -5.18 -16.53 0.93
C ASP A 20 -6.54 -15.97 0.48
N TYR A 21 -6.80 -14.67 0.71
CA TYR A 21 -8.03 -14.05 0.22
C TYR A 21 -8.14 -14.15 -1.31
N CYS A 22 -9.31 -14.55 -1.82
CA CYS A 22 -9.62 -14.59 -3.24
C CYS A 22 -11.12 -14.56 -3.46
N GLU A 23 -11.61 -13.54 -4.18
CA GLU A 23 -13.04 -13.36 -4.43
C GLU A 23 -13.28 -12.58 -5.73
N ASP A 24 -14.33 -12.93 -6.47
CA ASP A 24 -14.83 -12.11 -7.58
C ASP A 24 -15.92 -11.16 -7.06
N LEU A 25 -15.53 -9.92 -6.80
CA LEU A 25 -16.38 -8.88 -6.21
C LEU A 25 -17.42 -8.32 -7.18
N LYS A 26 -17.38 -8.72 -8.47
CA LYS A 26 -18.25 -8.18 -9.52
C LYS A 26 -18.16 -6.65 -9.65
N ASP A 27 -17.00 -6.08 -9.37
CA ASP A 27 -16.75 -4.63 -9.37
C ASP A 27 -16.09 -4.11 -10.66
N GLY A 28 -15.98 -4.98 -11.68
CA GLY A 28 -15.36 -4.68 -12.96
C GLY A 28 -13.83 -4.79 -12.96
N ARG A 29 -13.20 -5.32 -11.89
CA ARG A 29 -11.75 -5.56 -11.82
C ARG A 29 -11.36 -7.02 -12.01
N GLY A 30 -12.34 -7.92 -12.14
CA GLY A 30 -12.14 -9.37 -12.17
C GLY A 30 -12.04 -9.95 -10.76
N ILE A 31 -11.15 -10.92 -10.56
CA ILE A 31 -10.96 -11.57 -9.26
C ILE A 31 -9.96 -10.77 -8.42
N THR A 32 -10.38 -10.36 -7.23
CA THR A 32 -9.59 -9.64 -6.22
C THR A 32 -8.95 -10.61 -5.23
N THR A 33 -7.65 -10.44 -4.95
CA THR A 33 -6.86 -11.44 -4.22
C THR A 33 -5.76 -10.88 -3.31
N GLY A 34 -5.48 -11.61 -2.24
CA GLY A 34 -4.30 -11.44 -1.39
C GLY A 34 -4.24 -10.16 -0.56
N ILE A 35 -3.07 -9.93 0.03
CA ILE A 35 -2.82 -8.91 1.08
C ILE A 35 -2.99 -7.45 0.67
N SER A 36 -3.24 -7.19 -0.60
CA SER A 36 -3.38 -5.84 -1.16
C SER A 36 -4.32 -5.87 -2.34
N GLY A 37 -5.38 -6.69 -2.32
CA GLY A 37 -6.49 -6.60 -3.28
C GLY A 37 -6.08 -6.66 -4.75
N TYR A 38 -5.11 -7.52 -5.09
CA TYR A 38 -4.63 -7.65 -6.46
C TYR A 38 -5.74 -8.21 -7.35
N CYS A 39 -5.99 -7.56 -8.49
CA CYS A 39 -7.07 -7.90 -9.39
C CYS A 39 -6.55 -8.48 -10.71
N THR A 40 -7.22 -9.52 -11.23
CA THR A 40 -6.85 -10.13 -12.51
C THR A 40 -6.99 -9.17 -13.70
N GLY A 41 -7.95 -8.25 -13.63
CA GLY A 41 -8.23 -7.26 -14.68
C GLY A 41 -7.36 -6.00 -14.60
N THR A 42 -6.78 -5.65 -13.46
CA THR A 42 -5.84 -4.50 -13.36
C THR A 42 -4.38 -4.91 -13.62
N GLY A 43 -4.11 -6.23 -13.58
CA GLY A 43 -2.84 -6.82 -13.95
C GLY A 43 -1.82 -6.95 -12.83
N ASP A 44 -2.09 -6.40 -11.64
CA ASP A 44 -1.25 -6.56 -10.45
C ASP A 44 -1.28 -8.00 -9.90
N ALA A 45 -2.39 -8.72 -10.02
CA ALA A 45 -2.46 -10.15 -9.70
C ALA A 45 -1.53 -10.98 -10.60
N TRP A 46 -1.46 -10.60 -11.89
CA TRP A 46 -0.52 -11.21 -12.83
C TRP A 46 0.94 -10.90 -12.43
N GLU A 47 1.24 -9.69 -11.95
CA GLU A 47 2.59 -9.39 -11.43
C GLU A 47 2.99 -10.27 -10.24
N VAL A 48 2.05 -10.58 -9.33
CA VAL A 48 2.31 -11.51 -8.21
C VAL A 48 2.68 -12.89 -8.73
N ILE A 49 1.92 -13.40 -9.69
CA ILE A 49 2.13 -14.72 -10.26
C ILE A 49 3.46 -14.79 -11.03
N GLN A 50 3.80 -13.73 -11.78
CA GLN A 50 5.11 -13.62 -12.42
C GLN A 50 6.26 -13.62 -11.40
N GLU A 51 6.09 -12.99 -10.24
CA GLU A 51 7.12 -13.04 -9.21
C GLU A 51 7.19 -14.41 -8.53
N TYR A 52 6.04 -15.07 -8.34
CA TYR A 52 6.01 -16.44 -7.86
C TYR A 52 6.75 -17.40 -8.81
N HIS A 53 6.49 -17.31 -10.12
CA HIS A 53 7.23 -18.06 -11.15
C HIS A 53 8.75 -17.88 -11.03
N LYS A 54 9.24 -16.65 -10.79
CA LYS A 54 10.68 -16.41 -10.58
C LYS A 54 11.21 -17.11 -9.33
N LEU A 55 10.42 -17.15 -8.25
CA LEU A 55 10.80 -17.80 -6.99
C LEU A 55 10.71 -19.33 -7.06
N THR A 56 9.88 -19.89 -7.94
CA THR A 56 9.67 -21.34 -8.12
C THR A 56 10.49 -21.96 -9.25
N GLY A 57 10.95 -21.16 -10.22
CA GLY A 57 11.65 -21.64 -11.42
C GLY A 57 10.75 -21.79 -12.65
N GLY A 58 9.52 -21.25 -12.62
CA GLY A 58 8.67 -21.06 -13.79
C GLY A 58 7.77 -22.23 -14.19
N ASN A 59 7.58 -23.20 -13.29
CA ASN A 59 6.60 -24.28 -13.46
C ASN A 59 5.92 -24.56 -12.12
N ASP A 60 4.80 -23.89 -11.88
CA ASP A 60 4.03 -23.96 -10.64
C ASP A 60 2.53 -24.02 -10.91
N ASP A 61 1.72 -24.02 -9.84
CA ASP A 61 0.28 -24.26 -9.91
C ASP A 61 -0.47 -23.22 -10.79
N PHE A 62 0.11 -22.05 -11.07
CA PHE A 62 -0.50 -21.05 -11.95
C PHE A 62 -0.19 -21.23 -13.44
N THR A 63 0.86 -21.98 -13.79
CA THR A 63 1.32 -22.14 -15.19
C THR A 63 0.21 -22.52 -16.20
N PRO A 64 -0.78 -23.37 -15.86
CA PRO A 64 -1.90 -23.66 -16.78
C PRO A 64 -2.77 -22.44 -17.14
N MET A 65 -2.76 -21.38 -16.31
CA MET A 65 -3.58 -20.18 -16.45
C MET A 65 -2.82 -18.97 -17.05
N ASP A 66 -1.50 -19.05 -17.25
CA ASP A 66 -0.65 -17.93 -17.67
C ASP A 66 -1.16 -17.20 -18.92
N LYS A 67 -1.58 -17.95 -19.93
CA LYS A 67 -2.08 -17.36 -21.20
C LYS A 67 -3.33 -16.52 -20.94
N THR A 68 -4.23 -17.00 -20.08
CA THR A 68 -5.47 -16.32 -19.73
C THR A 68 -5.19 -15.09 -18.86
N LEU A 69 -4.39 -15.26 -17.81
CA LEU A 69 -4.01 -14.18 -16.89
C LEU A 69 -3.28 -13.04 -17.61
N LYS A 70 -2.31 -13.38 -18.46
CA LYS A 70 -1.61 -12.37 -19.28
C LYS A 70 -2.57 -11.65 -20.21
N LYS A 71 -3.47 -12.37 -20.88
CA LYS A 71 -4.47 -11.76 -21.77
C LYS A 71 -5.33 -10.76 -21.02
N TYR A 72 -5.86 -11.13 -19.86
CA TYR A 72 -6.74 -10.25 -19.08
C TYR A 72 -5.99 -9.05 -18.49
N SER A 73 -4.75 -9.23 -18.05
CA SER A 73 -3.87 -8.14 -17.65
C SER A 73 -3.58 -7.15 -18.79
N ASP A 74 -3.40 -7.64 -20.02
CA ASP A 74 -3.10 -6.78 -21.18
C ASP A 74 -4.33 -6.05 -21.71
N SER A 75 -5.51 -6.67 -21.64
CA SER A 75 -6.76 -6.11 -22.16
C SER A 75 -7.63 -5.41 -21.10
N GLU A 76 -7.15 -5.33 -19.86
CA GLU A 76 -7.91 -4.85 -18.70
C GLU A 76 -9.28 -5.52 -18.56
N SER A 77 -9.34 -6.84 -18.71
CA SER A 77 -10.61 -7.59 -18.72
C SER A 77 -10.97 -8.11 -17.33
N ASP A 78 -12.23 -7.94 -16.94
CA ASP A 78 -12.85 -8.49 -15.73
C ASP A 78 -13.39 -9.93 -15.89
N SER A 79 -13.15 -10.57 -17.04
CA SER A 79 -13.65 -11.92 -17.31
C SER A 79 -12.98 -12.96 -16.41
N THR A 80 -13.75 -13.94 -15.96
CA THR A 80 -13.26 -15.08 -15.16
C THR A 80 -13.24 -16.40 -15.92
N VAL A 81 -13.61 -16.39 -17.21
CA VAL A 81 -13.61 -17.60 -18.06
C VAL A 81 -12.17 -18.13 -18.20
N GLY A 82 -11.95 -19.41 -17.95
CA GLY A 82 -10.62 -20.03 -17.99
C GLY A 82 -9.77 -19.79 -16.73
N LEU A 83 -10.38 -19.26 -15.66
CA LEU A 83 -9.78 -19.07 -14.33
C LEU A 83 -10.53 -19.86 -13.24
N GLU A 84 -11.21 -20.95 -13.61
CA GLU A 84 -12.11 -21.68 -12.70
C GLU A 84 -11.41 -22.20 -11.44
N ASN A 85 -10.14 -22.59 -11.53
CA ASN A 85 -9.33 -23.08 -10.40
C ASN A 85 -8.48 -21.98 -9.73
N TYR A 86 -8.59 -20.73 -10.17
CA TYR A 86 -7.69 -19.66 -9.76
C TYR A 86 -7.74 -19.41 -8.25
N CYS A 87 -8.95 -19.28 -7.68
CA CYS A 87 -9.09 -19.05 -6.23
C CYS A 87 -8.70 -20.25 -5.39
N ASP A 88 -8.93 -21.48 -5.86
CA ASP A 88 -8.49 -22.67 -5.15
C ASP A 88 -6.96 -22.73 -5.05
N VAL A 89 -6.27 -22.44 -6.16
CA VAL A 89 -4.80 -22.36 -6.20
C VAL A 89 -4.30 -21.22 -5.30
N TRP A 90 -4.87 -20.02 -5.45
CA TRP A 90 -4.48 -18.85 -4.65
C TRP A 90 -4.64 -19.11 -3.16
N THR A 91 -5.81 -19.58 -2.73
CA THR A 91 -6.12 -19.86 -1.33
C THR A 91 -5.18 -20.92 -0.75
N LYS A 92 -4.96 -22.03 -1.48
CA LYS A 92 -4.06 -23.11 -1.07
C LYS A 92 -2.63 -22.60 -0.84
N LEU A 93 -2.10 -21.85 -1.80
CA LEU A 93 -0.74 -21.33 -1.73
C LEU A 93 -0.62 -20.21 -0.68
N GLY A 94 -1.59 -19.30 -0.61
CA GLY A 94 -1.62 -18.20 0.36
C GLY A 94 -1.56 -18.67 1.81
N LYS A 95 -2.23 -19.79 2.13
CA LYS A 95 -2.26 -20.37 3.47
C LYS A 95 -0.90 -20.88 3.96
N SER A 96 0.01 -21.31 3.07
CA SER A 96 1.18 -22.09 3.52
C SER A 96 2.45 -21.98 2.69
N ASP A 97 2.39 -21.55 1.43
CA ASP A 97 3.57 -21.43 0.58
C ASP A 97 4.30 -20.11 0.86
N THR A 98 5.44 -20.21 1.57
CA THR A 98 6.25 -19.04 1.92
C THR A 98 6.81 -18.27 0.73
N LYS A 99 6.99 -18.91 -0.44
CA LYS A 99 7.43 -18.21 -1.66
C LYS A 99 6.27 -17.45 -2.27
N PHE A 100 5.05 -17.98 -2.22
CA PHE A 100 3.87 -17.27 -2.71
C PHE A 100 3.54 -16.05 -1.83
N GLN A 101 3.59 -16.22 -0.51
CA GLN A 101 3.49 -15.09 0.43
C GLN A 101 4.59 -14.04 0.17
N GLN A 102 5.82 -14.48 -0.10
CA GLN A 102 6.93 -13.58 -0.46
C GLN A 102 6.70 -12.86 -1.80
N ALA A 103 6.11 -13.52 -2.80
CA ALA A 103 5.77 -12.88 -4.07
C ALA A 103 4.77 -11.74 -3.87
N GLN A 104 3.72 -11.98 -3.09
CA GLN A 104 2.76 -10.93 -2.71
C GLN A 104 3.44 -9.77 -1.98
N ASP A 105 4.32 -10.04 -1.02
CA ASP A 105 5.07 -8.98 -0.34
C ASP A 105 5.92 -8.14 -1.28
N ILE A 106 6.59 -8.77 -2.26
CA ILE A 106 7.44 -8.07 -3.23
C ILE A 106 6.58 -7.13 -4.07
N VAL A 107 5.41 -7.60 -4.54
CA VAL A 107 4.52 -6.77 -5.36
C VAL A 107 3.90 -5.64 -4.56
N ARG A 108 3.35 -5.88 -3.36
CA ARG A 108 2.90 -4.80 -2.46
C ARG A 108 4.00 -3.77 -2.24
N ASN A 109 5.23 -4.24 -2.00
CA ASN A 109 6.33 -3.33 -1.76
C ASN A 109 6.68 -2.50 -2.99
N LYS A 110 6.72 -3.12 -4.16
CA LYS A 110 6.99 -2.44 -5.43
C LYS A 110 5.92 -1.40 -5.75
N LEU A 111 4.64 -1.74 -5.57
CA LEU A 111 3.52 -0.91 -5.99
C LEU A 111 3.14 0.18 -5.00
N TYR A 112 3.28 -0.07 -3.69
CA TYR A 112 2.74 0.83 -2.66
C TYR A 112 3.78 1.25 -1.62
N TYR A 113 4.51 0.30 -1.02
CA TYR A 113 5.42 0.63 0.08
C TYR A 113 6.59 1.48 -0.40
N LEU A 114 7.38 1.02 -1.37
CA LEU A 114 8.57 1.75 -1.82
C LEU A 114 8.23 3.12 -2.42
N PRO A 115 7.17 3.27 -3.26
CA PRO A 115 6.80 4.59 -3.76
C PRO A 115 6.34 5.54 -2.65
N SER A 116 5.47 5.11 -1.72
CA SER A 116 5.04 5.96 -0.59
C SER A 116 6.20 6.34 0.33
N GLN A 117 7.13 5.42 0.58
CA GLN A 117 8.30 5.70 1.40
C GLN A 117 9.31 6.60 0.67
N LYS A 118 9.34 6.60 -0.66
CA LYS A 118 10.12 7.57 -1.42
C LYS A 118 9.62 9.00 -1.18
N TYR A 119 8.31 9.23 -1.22
CA TYR A 119 7.73 10.54 -0.85
C TYR A 119 8.11 10.95 0.58
N ALA A 120 8.03 10.00 1.52
CA ALA A 120 8.44 10.24 2.90
C ALA A 120 9.93 10.63 3.03
N ASP A 121 10.80 9.95 2.28
CA ASP A 121 12.24 10.23 2.26
C ASP A 121 12.54 11.59 1.62
N ASP A 122 11.88 11.93 0.51
CA ASP A 122 12.05 13.20 -0.19
C ASP A 122 11.62 14.39 0.68
N LEU A 123 10.55 14.25 1.48
CA LEU A 123 10.11 15.25 2.46
C LEU A 123 10.99 15.29 3.72
N GLY A 124 11.78 14.24 3.97
CA GLY A 124 12.58 14.10 5.19
C GLY A 124 11.81 13.65 6.43
N LEU A 125 10.68 12.94 6.25
CA LEU A 125 9.85 12.43 7.35
C LEU A 125 10.61 11.40 8.19
N ARG A 126 10.65 11.62 9.51
CA ARG A 126 11.38 10.79 10.47
C ARG A 126 10.48 10.01 11.41
N LEU A 127 9.24 10.47 11.63
CA LEU A 127 8.33 9.85 12.58
C LEU A 127 7.62 8.64 11.94
N ASP A 128 7.49 7.56 12.70
CA ASP A 128 6.87 6.33 12.22
C ASP A 128 5.40 6.58 11.81
N ILE A 129 4.70 7.47 12.54
CA ILE A 129 3.31 7.84 12.26
C ILE A 129 3.15 8.53 10.89
N SER A 130 4.04 9.47 10.55
CA SER A 130 4.01 10.17 9.25
C SER A 130 4.27 9.20 8.10
N ARG A 131 5.24 8.30 8.27
CA ARG A 131 5.61 7.30 7.26
C ARG A 131 4.53 6.25 7.06
N ALA A 132 3.84 5.86 8.14
CA ALA A 132 2.69 4.98 8.07
C ALA A 132 1.53 5.64 7.34
N GLN A 133 1.30 6.93 7.58
CA GLN A 133 0.27 7.68 6.87
C GLN A 133 0.54 7.79 5.37
N MET A 134 1.80 7.99 4.95
CA MET A 134 2.15 7.96 3.52
C MET A 134 1.82 6.60 2.89
N TYR A 135 2.10 5.51 3.60
CA TYR A 135 1.79 4.16 3.12
C TYR A 135 0.28 3.96 2.99
N ASP A 136 -0.47 4.31 4.03
CA ASP A 136 -1.93 4.15 4.05
C ASP A 136 -2.61 4.99 2.96
N THR A 137 -2.18 6.24 2.78
CA THR A 137 -2.66 7.08 1.68
C THR A 137 -2.30 6.48 0.33
N GLY A 138 -1.07 5.97 0.15
CA GLY A 138 -0.64 5.34 -1.09
C GLY A 138 -1.45 4.08 -1.45
N ILE A 139 -1.99 3.37 -0.48
CA ILE A 139 -2.92 2.24 -0.71
C ILE A 139 -4.28 2.74 -1.21
N GLN A 140 -4.87 3.73 -0.53
CA GLN A 140 -6.22 4.22 -0.85
C GLN A 140 -6.26 5.10 -2.13
N HIS A 141 -5.30 6.00 -2.27
CA HIS A 141 -5.26 7.03 -3.32
C HIS A 141 -4.29 6.68 -4.45
N GLY A 142 -3.50 5.62 -4.30
CA GLY A 142 -2.43 5.29 -5.24
C GLY A 142 -1.23 6.24 -5.14
N THR A 143 -0.18 5.89 -5.88
CA THR A 143 1.06 6.69 -5.97
C THR A 143 1.30 7.21 -7.38
N GLY A 144 0.21 7.40 -8.14
CA GLY A 144 0.20 7.95 -9.49
C GLY A 144 0.38 9.47 -9.53
N GLU A 145 -0.15 10.09 -10.58
CA GLU A 145 -0.03 11.52 -10.87
C GLU A 145 -1.39 12.21 -11.03
N ASP A 146 -2.50 11.54 -10.73
CA ASP A 146 -3.84 12.13 -10.76
C ASP A 146 -4.06 13.09 -9.57
N ALA A 147 -5.16 13.85 -9.62
CA ALA A 147 -5.43 14.93 -8.68
C ALA A 147 -5.72 14.48 -7.24
N ASP A 148 -6.05 13.20 -7.05
CA ASP A 148 -6.36 12.59 -5.75
C ASP A 148 -5.15 11.80 -5.22
N SER A 149 -4.13 11.56 -6.04
CA SER A 149 -2.95 10.76 -5.70
C SER A 149 -2.18 11.27 -4.48
N LEU A 150 -1.42 10.38 -3.81
CA LEU A 150 -0.56 10.73 -2.68
C LEU A 150 0.32 11.97 -2.96
N GLY A 151 0.91 12.05 -4.15
CA GLY A 151 1.76 13.18 -4.54
C GLY A 151 1.00 14.50 -4.63
N ALA A 152 -0.22 14.48 -5.17
CA ALA A 152 -1.09 15.65 -5.23
C ALA A 152 -1.49 16.14 -3.83
N LEU A 153 -1.88 15.22 -2.94
CA LEU A 153 -2.24 15.57 -1.55
C LEU A 153 -1.06 16.12 -0.75
N ILE A 154 0.16 15.62 -0.99
CA ILE A 154 1.39 16.19 -0.42
C ILE A 154 1.58 17.63 -0.89
N ASN A 155 1.38 17.90 -2.19
CA ASN A 155 1.54 19.24 -2.75
C ASN A 155 0.50 20.21 -2.19
N ASP A 156 -0.75 19.78 -2.07
CA ASP A 156 -1.82 20.57 -1.45
C ASP A 156 -1.50 20.90 0.01
N ALA A 157 -1.04 19.92 0.80
CA ALA A 157 -0.61 20.16 2.18
C ALA A 157 0.58 21.12 2.26
N ASN A 158 1.55 20.99 1.36
CA ASN A 158 2.72 21.87 1.32
C ASN A 158 2.36 23.33 0.98
N ALA A 159 1.33 23.55 0.15
CA ALA A 159 0.88 24.88 -0.25
C ALA A 159 0.35 25.72 0.93
N GLU A 160 -0.14 25.07 1.99
CA GLU A 160 -0.65 25.74 3.19
C GLU A 160 0.47 26.36 4.06
N PHE A 161 1.72 25.94 3.87
CA PHE A 161 2.86 26.41 4.67
C PHE A 161 3.61 27.56 4.00
N THR A 162 3.10 28.77 4.20
CA THR A 162 3.68 30.02 3.68
C THR A 162 4.65 30.73 4.65
N GLN A 163 4.78 30.20 5.87
CA GLN A 163 5.67 30.71 6.91
C GLN A 163 6.15 29.57 7.83
N ASP A 164 7.20 29.82 8.61
CA ASP A 164 7.67 28.92 9.66
C ASP A 164 6.51 28.51 10.60
N SER A 165 6.46 27.22 10.92
CA SER A 165 5.37 26.62 11.69
C SER A 165 5.97 25.69 12.75
N PRO A 166 6.35 26.24 13.92
CA PRO A 166 7.03 25.48 14.96
C PRO A 166 6.10 24.50 15.67
N GLY A 167 6.69 23.49 16.28
CA GLY A 167 6.02 22.47 17.09
C GLY A 167 7.05 21.67 17.90
N ASP A 168 6.56 20.71 18.68
CA ASP A 168 7.36 20.01 19.70
C ASP A 168 7.70 18.55 19.31
N SER A 169 7.50 18.16 18.05
CA SER A 169 7.75 16.78 17.59
C SER A 169 9.24 16.41 17.56
N LYS A 170 10.12 17.42 17.65
CA LYS A 170 11.58 17.30 17.49
C LYS A 170 12.02 16.83 16.10
N SER A 171 11.12 16.90 15.13
CA SER A 171 11.42 16.72 13.71
C SER A 171 10.92 17.94 12.93
N THR A 172 11.75 18.44 12.04
CA THR A 172 11.47 19.66 11.27
C THR A 172 11.75 19.38 9.80
N LEU A 173 10.77 19.73 8.97
CA LEU A 173 10.78 19.64 7.51
C LEU A 173 11.12 21.01 6.92
N SER A 174 11.66 21.02 5.71
CA SER A 174 11.83 22.23 4.91
C SER A 174 10.78 22.24 3.80
N ILE A 175 9.73 23.04 3.98
CA ILE A 175 8.59 23.11 3.07
C ILE A 175 8.54 24.49 2.45
N ASN A 176 8.74 24.60 1.14
CA ASN A 176 8.73 25.88 0.41
C ASN A 176 9.66 26.97 1.00
N GLY A 177 10.78 26.56 1.60
CA GLY A 177 11.73 27.45 2.27
C GLY A 177 11.40 27.78 3.73
N ASN A 178 10.30 27.25 4.27
CA ASN A 178 9.88 27.42 5.66
C ASN A 178 10.24 26.19 6.50
N GLN A 179 10.53 26.42 7.77
CA GLN A 179 10.77 25.38 8.76
C GLN A 179 9.45 24.99 9.42
N VAL A 180 9.01 23.75 9.15
CA VAL A 180 7.71 23.24 9.60
C VAL A 180 7.93 22.01 10.48
N ASP A 181 7.36 22.00 11.67
CA ASP A 181 7.36 20.80 12.52
C ASP A 181 6.62 19.64 11.84
N GLU A 182 7.18 18.43 11.92
CA GLU A 182 6.65 17.27 11.19
C GLU A 182 5.23 16.90 11.58
N ILE A 183 4.83 17.06 12.86
CA ILE A 183 3.46 16.77 13.31
C ILE A 183 2.50 17.90 12.92
N VAL A 184 2.98 19.15 12.89
CA VAL A 184 2.19 20.26 12.34
C VAL A 184 1.89 20.02 10.85
N TRP A 185 2.90 19.61 10.08
CA TRP A 185 2.72 19.20 8.68
C TRP A 185 1.78 18.01 8.53
N LEU A 186 1.96 16.96 9.34
CA LEU A 186 1.15 15.75 9.27
C LEU A 186 -0.33 16.01 9.56
N ASN A 187 -0.65 16.87 10.54
CA ASN A 187 -2.04 17.26 10.82
C ASN A 187 -2.67 17.99 9.63
N MET A 188 -1.91 18.86 8.95
CA MET A 188 -2.40 19.50 7.72
C MET A 188 -2.61 18.49 6.60
N PHE A 189 -1.66 17.57 6.40
CA PHE A 189 -1.80 16.50 5.41
C PHE A 189 -3.02 15.62 5.68
N ILE A 190 -3.27 15.24 6.94
CA ILE A 190 -4.46 14.46 7.33
C ILE A 190 -5.74 15.23 7.00
N LYS A 191 -5.77 16.54 7.26
CA LYS A 191 -6.91 17.40 6.91
C LYS A 191 -7.16 17.43 5.40
N VAL A 192 -6.11 17.70 4.60
CA VAL A 192 -6.19 17.69 3.13
C VAL A 192 -6.71 16.35 2.61
N ARG A 193 -6.16 15.24 3.14
CA ARG A 193 -6.62 13.90 2.80
C ARG A 193 -8.08 13.66 3.16
N GLU A 194 -8.52 14.09 4.34
CA GLU A 194 -9.91 13.92 4.76
C GLU A 194 -10.88 14.74 3.90
N ASP A 195 -10.47 15.94 3.49
CA ASP A 195 -11.24 16.79 2.58
C ASP A 195 -11.37 16.14 1.19
N ASP A 196 -10.28 15.52 0.70
CA ASP A 196 -10.26 14.76 -0.56
C ASP A 196 -11.11 13.49 -0.51
N LEU A 197 -11.04 12.71 0.58
CA LEU A 197 -11.92 11.54 0.78
C LEU A 197 -13.41 11.92 0.69
N LYS A 198 -13.77 13.11 1.18
CA LYS A 198 -15.15 13.61 1.13
C LYS A 198 -15.50 14.22 -0.23
N ASN A 199 -14.53 14.82 -0.91
CA ASN A 199 -14.72 15.60 -2.14
C ASN A 199 -13.62 15.31 -3.16
N PRO A 200 -13.50 14.06 -3.66
CA PRO A 200 -12.45 13.68 -4.58
C PRO A 200 -12.62 14.42 -5.91
N LYS A 201 -11.49 14.75 -6.53
CA LYS A 201 -11.43 15.61 -7.72
C LYS A 201 -11.60 14.81 -9.01
N GLU A 202 -11.18 13.56 -9.04
CA GLU A 202 -11.30 12.71 -10.24
C GLU A 202 -12.75 12.28 -10.47
N GLU A 203 -13.21 12.37 -11.73
CA GLU A 203 -14.60 12.05 -12.15
C GLU A 203 -15.03 10.63 -11.75
N ASP A 204 -14.13 9.65 -11.84
CA ASP A 204 -14.40 8.26 -11.46
C ASP A 204 -14.72 8.10 -9.95
N ASN A 205 -14.35 9.10 -9.13
CA ASN A 205 -14.55 9.14 -7.68
C ASN A 205 -15.56 10.22 -7.24
N GLN A 206 -16.06 11.07 -8.15
CA GLN A 206 -16.85 12.26 -7.82
C GLN A 206 -18.06 11.98 -6.92
N GLY A 207 -18.26 12.85 -5.92
CA GLY A 207 -19.33 12.74 -4.92
C GLY A 207 -18.95 11.97 -3.65
N GLY A 208 -17.67 11.59 -3.50
CA GLY A 208 -17.11 10.97 -2.29
C GLY A 208 -17.47 9.49 -2.13
N GLY A 209 -18.64 9.05 -2.58
CA GLY A 209 -19.02 7.64 -2.70
C GLY A 209 -18.63 6.77 -1.49
N TYR A 210 -17.87 5.70 -1.76
CA TYR A 210 -17.30 4.83 -0.73
C TYR A 210 -16.18 5.51 0.07
N TRP A 211 -15.37 6.36 -0.56
CA TRP A 211 -14.24 7.05 0.07
C TRP A 211 -14.66 7.94 1.25
N ALA A 212 -15.78 8.66 1.13
CA ALA A 212 -16.30 9.51 2.20
C ALA A 212 -16.67 8.72 3.47
N GLN A 213 -16.95 7.42 3.34
CA GLN A 213 -17.24 6.52 4.47
C GLN A 213 -15.96 6.05 5.17
N THR A 214 -14.80 6.16 4.51
CA THR A 214 -13.50 5.74 5.04
C THR A 214 -12.79 6.81 5.88
N THR A 215 -13.48 7.85 6.38
CA THR A 215 -12.82 8.87 7.22
C THR A 215 -12.37 8.34 8.60
N TYR A 216 -12.77 7.13 8.99
CA TYR A 216 -12.30 6.50 10.23
C TYR A 216 -10.76 6.37 10.26
N ARG A 217 -10.10 6.11 9.11
CA ARG A 217 -8.63 5.99 9.05
C ARG A 217 -7.93 7.32 9.32
N THR A 218 -8.41 8.45 8.79
CA THR A 218 -7.83 9.77 9.10
C THR A 218 -8.02 10.12 10.58
N LYS A 219 -9.22 9.88 11.11
CA LYS A 219 -9.52 10.04 12.55
C LYS A 219 -8.63 9.18 13.44
N SER A 220 -8.33 7.96 13.01
CA SER A 220 -7.45 7.04 13.73
C SER A 220 -6.01 7.55 13.83
N TYR A 221 -5.49 8.14 12.75
CA TYR A 221 -4.18 8.82 12.77
C TYR A 221 -4.20 10.07 13.66
N THR A 222 -5.26 10.88 13.61
CA THR A 222 -5.42 12.04 14.52
C THR A 222 -5.41 11.59 15.98
N TYR A 223 -6.16 10.54 16.31
CA TYR A 223 -6.15 9.96 17.66
C TYR A 223 -4.75 9.52 18.09
N ALA A 224 -4.01 8.80 17.25
CA ALA A 224 -2.65 8.36 17.56
C ALA A 224 -1.71 9.56 17.81
N ILE A 225 -1.84 10.64 17.03
CA ILE A 225 -1.09 11.90 17.22
C ILE A 225 -1.44 12.53 18.57
N GLU A 226 -2.71 12.62 18.93
CA GLU A 226 -3.17 13.14 20.23
C GLU A 226 -2.67 12.32 21.42
N GLN A 227 -2.47 11.00 21.24
CA GLN A 227 -1.85 10.12 22.24
C GLN A 227 -0.31 10.23 22.28
N GLY A 228 0.31 11.00 21.39
CA GLY A 228 1.77 11.13 21.29
C GLY A 228 2.47 9.91 20.69
N GLU A 229 1.76 9.08 19.93
CA GLU A 229 2.26 7.83 19.33
C GLU A 229 3.09 8.09 18.05
N PHE A 230 4.11 8.95 18.13
CA PHE A 230 4.89 9.37 16.96
C PHE A 230 5.90 8.32 16.49
N MET A 231 6.45 7.55 17.44
CA MET A 231 7.44 6.51 17.21
C MET A 231 6.92 5.19 17.78
N PHE A 232 6.62 4.23 16.93
CA PHE A 232 5.86 3.04 17.32
C PHE A 232 6.68 2.09 18.18
N LYS A 233 8.01 2.07 18.07
CA LYS A 233 8.88 1.09 18.75
C LYS A 233 8.40 -0.36 18.50
N ASN A 234 7.57 -0.91 19.40
CA ASN A 234 6.99 -2.25 19.31
C ASN A 234 5.45 -2.26 19.19
N SER A 235 4.77 -1.13 19.42
CA SER A 235 3.31 -1.03 19.40
C SER A 235 2.82 0.40 19.18
N VAL A 236 1.62 0.55 18.66
CA VAL A 236 0.94 1.84 18.49
C VAL A 236 -0.51 1.72 18.93
N LYS A 237 -1.05 2.74 19.59
CA LYS A 237 -2.48 2.87 19.83
C LYS A 237 -3.13 3.65 18.68
N ILE A 238 -4.17 3.07 18.11
CA ILE A 238 -4.97 3.65 17.03
C ILE A 238 -6.45 3.39 17.32
N LEU A 239 -7.35 3.93 16.51
CA LEU A 239 -8.75 3.51 16.44
C LEU A 239 -8.96 2.43 15.37
N ASP A 240 -9.85 1.49 15.62
CA ASP A 240 -10.40 0.61 14.58
C ASP A 240 -11.48 1.32 13.73
N ASN A 241 -12.11 0.59 12.81
CA ASN A 241 -13.10 1.13 11.87
C ASN A 241 -14.38 1.62 12.57
N ASP A 242 -14.69 1.08 13.75
CA ASP A 242 -15.82 1.47 14.59
C ASP A 242 -15.48 2.63 15.56
N GLY A 243 -14.23 3.10 15.55
CA GLY A 243 -13.75 4.17 16.42
C GLY A 243 -13.35 3.72 17.82
N ASN A 244 -13.16 2.41 18.04
CA ASN A 244 -12.68 1.89 19.33
C ASN A 244 -11.15 1.90 19.38
N PRO A 245 -10.53 2.32 20.50
CA PRO A 245 -9.09 2.22 20.67
C PRO A 245 -8.59 0.78 20.69
N ILE A 246 -7.62 0.48 19.83
CA ILE A 246 -6.91 -0.80 19.76
C ILE A 246 -5.39 -0.58 19.86
N THR A 247 -4.64 -1.65 20.14
CA THR A 247 -3.17 -1.64 20.11
C THR A 247 -2.66 -2.56 19.02
N VAL A 248 -1.99 -2.00 18.02
CA VAL A 248 -1.31 -2.76 16.97
C VAL A 248 0.12 -3.03 17.41
N THR A 249 0.56 -4.28 17.36
CA THR A 249 1.90 -4.69 17.81
C THR A 249 2.73 -5.24 16.64
N CYS A 250 4.06 -5.14 16.76
CA CYS A 250 4.98 -5.78 15.82
C CYS A 250 5.04 -7.29 16.07
N ASN A 251 4.73 -8.11 15.05
CA ASN A 251 4.91 -9.56 15.18
C ASN A 251 6.37 -9.93 14.86
N THR A 252 7.19 -10.05 15.90
CA THR A 252 8.65 -10.29 15.77
C THR A 252 9.03 -11.67 15.24
N SER A 253 8.09 -12.62 15.20
CA SER A 253 8.35 -13.99 14.71
C SER A 253 8.65 -14.05 13.20
N THR A 254 7.98 -13.22 12.40
CA THR A 254 8.14 -13.16 10.93
C THR A 254 9.35 -12.33 10.50
N SER A 255 9.65 -11.25 11.23
CA SER A 255 10.76 -10.33 10.93
C SER A 255 12.15 -10.92 11.23
N GLN A 256 12.27 -11.76 12.26
CA GLN A 256 13.51 -12.46 12.57
C GLN A 256 13.85 -13.57 11.55
N ARG A 257 12.84 -14.28 11.02
CA ARG A 257 13.05 -15.29 9.96
C ARG A 257 13.56 -14.67 8.65
N ARG A 258 13.05 -13.49 8.27
CA ARG A 258 13.49 -12.77 7.06
C ARG A 258 14.91 -12.23 7.17
N ARG A 259 15.28 -11.62 8.31
CA ARG A 259 16.66 -11.10 8.54
C ARG A 259 17.73 -12.20 8.54
N ARG A 260 17.40 -13.43 8.97
CA ARG A 260 18.34 -14.57 8.94
C ARG A 260 18.62 -15.07 7.51
N ARG A 261 17.62 -15.10 6.62
CA ARG A 261 17.79 -15.55 5.23
C ARG A 261 18.61 -14.58 4.36
N ASP A 262 18.51 -13.28 4.63
CA ASP A 262 19.23 -12.27 3.84
C ASP A 262 20.73 -12.19 4.18
N ARG A 263 21.11 -12.57 5.41
CA ARG A 263 22.51 -12.66 5.84
C ARG A 263 23.27 -13.86 5.26
N THR A 264 22.58 -14.84 4.67
CA THR A 264 23.19 -16.05 4.10
C THR A 264 23.40 -16.00 2.58
N ARG A 265 23.13 -14.88 1.92
CA ARG A 265 23.46 -14.71 0.49
C ARG A 265 24.94 -14.30 0.33
N PRO A 266 25.72 -14.96 -0.56
CA PRO A 266 27.09 -14.52 -0.84
C PRO A 266 27.08 -13.11 -1.45
N ARG A 267 27.99 -12.24 -0.98
CA ARG A 267 28.26 -10.96 -1.66
C ARG A 267 28.85 -11.25 -3.04
N PHE A 268 28.07 -11.10 -4.09
CA PHE A 268 28.59 -11.09 -5.46
C PHE A 268 29.28 -9.75 -5.73
N SER A 269 30.60 -9.80 -5.85
CA SER A 269 31.43 -8.70 -6.33
C SER A 269 31.33 -8.60 -7.86
N GLY A 270 30.79 -7.47 -8.32
CA GLY A 270 31.11 -6.78 -9.57
C GLY A 270 30.98 -7.54 -10.89
N HIS A 271 30.02 -7.15 -11.73
CA HIS A 271 30.19 -7.02 -13.17
C HIS A 271 29.35 -5.83 -13.65
N ARG A 272 30.03 -4.84 -14.25
CA ARG A 272 29.43 -3.68 -14.92
C ARG A 272 28.78 -4.17 -16.21
N ALA A 273 27.45 -4.17 -16.29
CA ALA A 273 26.72 -4.36 -17.53
C ALA A 273 26.00 -3.05 -17.87
N LEU A 274 26.20 -2.58 -19.11
CA LEU A 274 25.54 -1.40 -19.67
C LEU A 274 24.01 -1.54 -19.55
N VAL A 275 23.40 -0.64 -18.77
CA VAL A 275 21.94 -0.48 -18.74
C VAL A 275 21.55 0.32 -19.98
N LYS A 276 20.97 -0.36 -20.98
CA LYS A 276 20.13 0.30 -21.98
C LYS A 276 18.87 0.77 -21.26
N SER A 277 18.61 2.07 -21.33
CA SER A 277 17.43 2.73 -20.79
C SER A 277 16.17 2.13 -21.42
N PHE A 278 15.44 1.33 -20.66
CA PHE A 278 14.02 1.11 -20.91
C PHE A 278 13.29 2.32 -20.30
N GLY A 279 12.61 3.09 -21.15
CA GLY A 279 11.77 4.20 -20.71
C GLY A 279 10.67 3.73 -19.75
N PRO A 280 10.08 4.64 -18.96
CA PRO A 280 9.05 4.28 -18.00
C PRO A 280 7.90 3.56 -18.72
N PRO A 281 7.33 2.48 -18.14
CA PRO A 281 6.11 1.90 -18.65
C PRO A 281 5.04 2.98 -18.67
N LYS A 282 4.27 3.06 -19.76
CA LYS A 282 3.09 3.93 -19.87
C LYS A 282 2.28 3.81 -18.58
N SER A 283 1.97 4.95 -17.94
CA SER A 283 1.22 5.03 -16.69
C SER A 283 -0.09 4.25 -16.82
N ARG A 284 -0.09 2.98 -16.35
CA ARG A 284 -1.33 2.29 -16.05
C ARG A 284 -1.88 3.01 -14.83
N ARG A 285 -3.05 3.65 -14.97
CA ARG A 285 -3.73 4.30 -13.84
C ARG A 285 -3.87 3.23 -12.76
N GLN A 286 -3.17 3.37 -11.63
CA GLN A 286 -3.48 2.59 -10.44
C GLN A 286 -4.86 3.05 -10.01
N ARG A 287 -5.90 2.32 -10.41
CA ARG A 287 -7.26 2.63 -9.97
C ARG A 287 -7.33 2.38 -8.46
N PRO A 288 -8.05 3.20 -7.70
CA PRO A 288 -8.33 2.95 -6.30
C PRO A 288 -8.80 1.52 -6.08
N GLN A 289 -8.28 0.85 -5.06
CA GLN A 289 -8.78 -0.46 -4.68
C GLN A 289 -10.13 -0.29 -3.96
N ARG A 290 -11.13 -1.12 -4.32
CA ARG A 290 -12.31 -1.31 -3.48
C ARG A 290 -12.10 -2.59 -2.69
N PHE A 291 -11.98 -2.46 -1.38
CA PHE A 291 -12.05 -3.60 -0.48
C PHE A 291 -13.47 -3.72 0.06
N VAL A 292 -13.91 -4.97 0.31
CA VAL A 292 -15.21 -5.27 0.90
C VAL A 292 -15.06 -5.21 2.42
N GLU A 293 -16.04 -4.61 3.10
CA GLU A 293 -16.24 -4.84 4.54
C GLU A 293 -16.58 -6.33 4.74
N LEU A 294 -15.62 -7.10 5.25
CA LEU A 294 -15.82 -8.51 5.64
C LEU A 294 -16.79 -8.64 6.82
#